data_AF-A0A662A0X0-F1
#
_entry.id   AF-A0A662A0X0-F1
#
_cell.length_a   1.000
_cell.length_b   1.000
_cell.length_c   1.000
_cell.angle_alpha   90.00
_cell.angle_beta   90.00
_cell.angle_gamma   90.00
#
_symmetry.space_group_name_H-M   'P 1'
#
loop_
_entity.id
_entity.type
_entity.pdbx_description
1 polymer ?
#
loop_
_entity_poly.entity_id
_entity_poly.type
_entity_poly.pdbx_seq_one_letter_code
_entity_poly.pdbx_strand_id
1 'polypeptide(L)'
;MKSERLLSYILLCLLLGISTIQAQTNYPQDYFRSPINGRIYLSGTFGELRSNHFHSGIDIKTGGTEGKNVYAAADGWISRVNISPWGYGNAIYIDHPNGYTTVYGHLQRLKGPIAKYVKEQQYKKQSFAVDLTINAHQFDIKENEIIALSGNTG
;
A
#
# COMPACT_ATOMS: atom_id res chain seq x y z
N MET A 1 -9.16 59.85 12.51
CA MET A 1 -10.22 58.89 12.11
C MET A 1 -9.90 58.08 10.86
N LYS A 2 -9.32 58.64 9.78
CA LYS A 2 -8.97 57.85 8.57
C LYS A 2 -7.71 56.98 8.73
N SER A 3 -6.71 57.44 9.49
CA SER A 3 -5.47 56.72 9.79
C SER A 3 -5.68 55.45 10.64
N GLU A 4 -6.52 55.54 11.68
CA GLU A 4 -6.87 54.41 12.56
C GLU A 4 -7.50 53.24 11.80
N ARG A 5 -8.35 53.55 10.81
CA ARG A 5 -8.98 52.54 9.96
C ARG A 5 -7.97 51.87 9.04
N LEU A 6 -7.02 52.63 8.47
CA LEU A 6 -5.95 52.10 7.63
C LEU A 6 -5.04 51.14 8.42
N LEU A 7 -4.68 51.51 9.66
CA LEU A 7 -3.89 50.66 10.55
C LEU A 7 -4.62 49.36 10.89
N SER A 8 -5.95 49.45 11.11
CA SER A 8 -6.81 48.28 11.38
C SER A 8 -6.89 47.33 10.19
N TYR A 9 -6.97 47.85 8.96
CA TYR A 9 -6.95 47.02 7.74
C TYR A 9 -5.59 46.37 7.50
N ILE A 10 -4.48 47.07 7.78
CA ILE A 10 -3.13 46.50 7.68
C ILE A 10 -2.94 45.38 8.71
N LEU A 11 -3.41 45.58 9.94
CA LEU A 11 -3.35 44.57 11.00
C LEU A 11 -4.23 43.35 10.67
N LEU A 12 -5.41 43.56 10.09
CA LEU A 12 -6.29 42.48 9.62
C LEU A 12 -5.66 41.69 8.47
N CYS A 13 -5.02 42.36 7.50
CA CYS A 13 -4.28 41.70 6.42
C CYS A 13 -3.07 40.91 6.94
N LEU A 14 -2.34 41.43 7.93
CA LEU A 14 -1.24 40.72 8.61
C LEU A 14 -1.74 39.50 9.40
N LEU A 15 -2.89 39.61 10.07
CA LEU A 15 -3.53 38.49 10.79
C LEU A 15 -4.05 37.39 9.86
N LEU A 16 -4.54 37.75 8.66
CA LEU A 16 -5.00 36.80 7.65
C LEU A 16 -3.85 36.16 6.83
N GLY A 17 -2.67 36.78 6.80
CA GLY A 17 -1.51 36.35 6.01
C GLY A 17 -0.64 35.24 6.62
N ILE A 18 -0.88 34.81 7.86
CA ILE A 18 -0.01 33.86 8.59
C ILE A 18 -0.54 32.41 8.55
N SER A 19 -1.58 32.13 7.77
CA SER A 19 -1.96 30.75 7.46
C SER A 19 -0.93 30.18 6.47
N THR A 20 0.21 29.68 6.97
CA THR A 20 1.10 28.84 6.19
C THR A 20 0.28 27.65 5.70
N ILE A 21 -0.12 27.69 4.43
CA ILE A 21 -0.70 26.54 3.75
C ILE A 21 0.40 25.49 3.67
N GLN A 22 0.54 24.66 4.70
CA GLN A 22 1.28 23.41 4.60
C GLN A 22 0.45 22.46 3.73
N ALA A 23 0.50 22.68 2.41
CA ALA A 23 -0.13 21.80 1.43
C ALA A 23 0.55 20.44 1.33
N GLN A 24 1.75 20.30 1.89
CA GLN A 24 2.54 19.08 1.85
C GLN A 24 2.50 18.43 3.22
N THR A 25 1.88 17.25 3.28
CA THR A 25 1.97 16.37 4.44
C THR A 25 3.38 15.77 4.51
N ASN A 26 3.98 15.77 5.70
CA ASN A 26 5.20 15.00 5.92
C ASN A 26 4.85 13.52 5.77
N TYR A 27 5.42 12.85 4.77
CA TYR A 27 5.31 11.41 4.59
C TYR A 27 6.60 10.73 5.08
N PRO A 28 6.51 9.50 5.63
CA PRO A 28 7.68 8.80 6.15
C PRO A 28 8.67 8.48 5.03
N GLN A 29 9.93 8.91 5.18
CA GLN A 29 10.99 8.65 4.20
C GLN A 29 11.65 7.29 4.40
N ASP A 30 11.90 6.91 5.66
CA ASP A 30 12.72 5.73 6.00
C ASP A 30 11.95 4.65 6.76
N TYR A 31 10.61 4.72 6.77
CA TYR A 31 9.78 3.72 7.47
C TYR A 31 9.58 2.44 6.66
N PHE A 32 9.65 2.52 5.33
CA PHE A 32 9.35 1.40 4.44
C PHE A 32 10.58 0.93 3.69
N ARG A 33 10.97 -0.33 3.87
CA ARG A 33 11.95 -0.98 3.02
C ARG A 33 11.36 -1.39 1.67
N SER A 34 12.26 -1.59 0.69
CA SER A 34 11.91 -2.16 -0.61
C SER A 34 11.24 -3.55 -0.47
N PRO A 35 10.13 -3.85 -1.16
CA PRO A 35 9.46 -5.14 -1.06
C PRO A 35 10.23 -6.30 -1.72
N ILE A 36 11.34 -5.99 -2.41
CA ILE A 36 12.27 -6.96 -2.99
C ILE A 36 13.72 -6.66 -2.55
N ASN A 37 14.59 -7.65 -2.65
CA ASN A 37 16.02 -7.44 -2.44
C ASN A 37 16.70 -7.00 -3.74
N GLY A 38 17.69 -6.11 -3.61
CA GLY A 38 18.49 -5.61 -4.72
C GLY A 38 17.85 -4.39 -5.42
N ARG A 39 18.36 -4.08 -6.61
CA ARG A 39 17.95 -2.91 -7.37
C ARG A 39 16.56 -3.09 -7.96
N ILE A 40 15.69 -2.10 -7.73
CA ILE A 40 14.36 -2.04 -8.34
C ILE A 40 14.48 -1.63 -9.81
N TYR A 41 13.81 -2.37 -10.67
CA TYR A 41 13.55 -2.01 -12.05
C TYR A 41 12.04 -2.00 -12.27
N LEU A 42 11.51 -0.93 -12.84
CA LEU A 42 10.07 -0.79 -13.03
C LEU A 42 9.65 -1.27 -14.43
N SER A 43 8.49 -1.92 -14.51
CA SER A 43 7.74 -2.16 -15.75
C SER A 43 6.51 -1.26 -15.88
N GLY A 44 6.12 -0.59 -14.81
CA GLY A 44 4.98 0.32 -14.76
C GLY A 44 5.12 1.29 -13.59
N THR A 45 4.63 2.52 -13.77
CA THR A 45 4.80 3.62 -12.80
C THR A 45 3.46 4.09 -12.25
N PHE A 46 3.49 4.76 -11.10
CA PHE A 46 2.29 5.38 -10.53
C PHE A 46 1.73 6.44 -11.47
N GLY A 47 0.41 6.45 -11.66
CA GLY A 47 -0.29 7.38 -12.53
C GLY A 47 -0.15 7.09 -14.03
N GLU A 48 0.49 5.99 -14.41
CA GLU A 48 0.58 5.56 -15.82
C GLU A 48 -0.81 5.32 -16.41
N LEU A 49 -1.10 5.88 -17.59
CA LEU A 49 -2.38 5.68 -18.28
C LEU A 49 -2.44 4.26 -18.87
N ARG A 50 -3.43 3.47 -18.41
CA ARG A 50 -3.79 2.17 -18.98
C ARG A 50 -5.11 2.31 -19.74
N SER A 51 -5.45 1.29 -20.53
CA SER A 51 -6.63 1.31 -21.41
C SER A 51 -7.96 1.63 -20.72
N ASN A 52 -8.08 1.31 -19.42
CA ASN A 52 -9.31 1.46 -18.65
C ASN A 52 -9.16 2.23 -17.32
N HIS A 53 -7.96 2.63 -16.91
CA HIS A 53 -7.72 3.37 -15.65
C HIS A 53 -6.30 3.97 -15.58
N PHE A 54 -6.04 4.79 -14.55
CA PHE A 54 -4.68 5.15 -14.16
C PHE A 54 -4.10 4.12 -13.20
N HIS A 55 -2.85 3.73 -13.42
CA HIS A 55 -2.17 2.76 -12.57
C HIS A 55 -1.96 3.31 -11.15
N SER A 56 -2.54 2.65 -10.15
CA SER A 56 -2.54 3.09 -8.75
C SER A 56 -1.32 2.64 -7.95
N GLY A 57 -0.31 2.06 -8.60
CA GLY A 57 0.88 1.52 -7.95
C GLY A 57 2.13 1.57 -8.84
N ILE A 58 3.11 0.73 -8.51
CA ILE A 58 4.31 0.52 -9.33
C ILE A 58 4.46 -0.97 -9.62
N ASP A 59 4.87 -1.31 -10.84
CA ASP A 59 5.14 -2.69 -11.22
C ASP A 59 6.65 -2.94 -11.16
N ILE A 60 7.07 -3.83 -10.27
CA ILE A 60 8.48 -4.16 -10.08
C ILE A 60 8.84 -5.40 -10.88
N LYS A 61 9.81 -5.26 -11.79
CA LYS A 61 10.32 -6.35 -12.62
C LYS A 61 11.01 -7.40 -11.76
N THR A 62 10.67 -8.65 -12.04
CA THR A 62 11.32 -9.83 -11.47
C THR A 62 12.35 -10.46 -12.43
N GLY A 63 12.78 -9.73 -13.46
CA GLY A 63 13.73 -10.25 -14.46
C GLY A 63 13.15 -11.38 -15.32
N GLY A 64 11.84 -11.34 -15.59
CA GLY A 64 11.15 -12.34 -16.43
C GLY A 64 10.89 -13.67 -15.76
N THR A 65 10.93 -13.74 -14.42
CA THR A 65 10.70 -14.99 -13.66
C THR A 65 9.71 -14.76 -12.52
N GLU A 66 8.81 -15.72 -12.27
CA GLU A 66 7.98 -15.72 -11.05
C GLU A 66 8.70 -16.42 -9.89
N GLY A 67 8.13 -16.37 -8.70
CA GLY A 67 8.59 -17.16 -7.56
C GLY A 67 9.64 -16.48 -6.67
N LYS A 68 9.96 -15.20 -6.90
CA LYS A 68 10.90 -14.46 -6.04
C LYS A 68 10.24 -14.09 -4.73
N ASN A 69 11.02 -14.05 -3.65
CA ASN A 69 10.50 -13.63 -2.35
C ASN A 69 10.00 -12.18 -2.41
N VAL A 70 8.78 -11.97 -1.91
CA VAL A 70 8.20 -10.66 -1.63
C VAL A 70 8.19 -10.49 -0.13
N TYR A 71 8.73 -9.35 0.31
CA TYR A 71 8.96 -9.06 1.71
C TYR A 71 8.05 -7.92 2.17
N ALA A 72 7.63 -7.98 3.43
CA ALA A 72 6.93 -6.87 4.05
C ALA A 72 7.82 -5.62 4.09
N ALA A 73 7.20 -4.47 3.81
CA ALA A 73 7.87 -3.19 3.72
C ALA A 73 8.09 -2.57 5.11
N ALA A 74 7.27 -2.94 6.10
CA ALA A 74 7.40 -2.52 7.49
C ALA A 74 6.61 -3.46 8.40
N ASP A 75 6.79 -3.31 9.72
CA ASP A 75 5.97 -3.96 10.75
C ASP A 75 4.49 -3.59 10.59
N GLY A 76 3.60 -4.54 10.81
CA GLY A 76 2.16 -4.34 10.70
C GLY A 76 1.36 -5.61 10.97
N TRP A 77 0.12 -5.63 10.49
CA TRP A 77 -0.73 -6.82 10.49
C TRP A 77 -1.49 -6.93 9.18
N ILE A 78 -1.77 -8.16 8.75
CA ILE A 78 -2.58 -8.37 7.54
C ILE A 78 -4.00 -7.92 7.82
N SER A 79 -4.50 -6.96 7.05
CA SER A 79 -5.86 -6.39 7.20
C SER A 79 -6.85 -6.95 6.18
N ARG A 80 -6.35 -7.36 5.00
CA ARG A 80 -7.17 -7.97 3.95
C ARG A 80 -6.35 -8.91 3.07
N VAL A 81 -7.01 -9.97 2.62
CA VAL A 81 -6.52 -10.81 1.53
C VAL A 81 -7.59 -10.90 0.45
N ASN A 82 -7.19 -10.64 -0.79
CA ASN A 82 -8.04 -10.82 -1.96
C ASN A 82 -7.41 -11.85 -2.89
N ILE A 83 -8.15 -12.90 -3.24
CA ILE A 83 -7.77 -13.90 -4.23
C ILE A 83 -8.79 -13.83 -5.35
N SER A 84 -8.34 -13.43 -6.55
CA SER A 84 -9.19 -13.19 -7.70
C SER A 84 -8.45 -13.54 -8.99
N PRO A 85 -9.14 -14.01 -10.05
CA PRO A 85 -8.54 -14.12 -11.38
C PRO A 85 -8.43 -12.76 -12.11
N TRP A 86 -8.90 -11.68 -11.50
CA TRP A 86 -8.94 -10.33 -12.08
C TRP A 86 -8.34 -9.29 -11.12
N GLY A 87 -8.05 -8.09 -11.63
CA GLY A 87 -7.60 -6.97 -10.82
C GLY A 87 -6.20 -7.22 -10.28
N TYR A 88 -6.01 -7.13 -8.96
CA TYR A 88 -4.70 -7.41 -8.35
C TYR A 88 -4.36 -8.90 -8.27
N GLY A 89 -5.19 -9.81 -8.76
CA GLY A 89 -4.91 -11.24 -8.69
C GLY A 89 -4.94 -11.75 -7.24
N ASN A 90 -3.86 -12.39 -6.80
CA ASN A 90 -3.64 -12.63 -5.38
C ASN A 90 -3.00 -11.39 -4.75
N ALA A 91 -3.66 -10.83 -3.74
CA ALA A 91 -3.22 -9.63 -3.05
C ALA A 91 -3.25 -9.76 -1.53
N ILE A 92 -2.22 -9.21 -0.88
CA ILE A 92 -2.13 -9.00 0.57
C ILE A 92 -2.12 -7.50 0.86
N TYR A 93 -2.91 -7.09 1.85
CA TYR A 93 -2.93 -5.75 2.41
C TYR A 93 -2.37 -5.82 3.84
N ILE A 94 -1.41 -4.97 4.15
CA ILE A 94 -0.80 -4.87 5.49
C ILE A 94 -1.04 -3.46 5.99
N ASP A 95 -1.75 -3.35 7.11
CA ASP A 95 -1.90 -2.09 7.82
C ASP A 95 -0.74 -1.92 8.79
N HIS A 96 -0.23 -0.70 8.88
CA HIS A 96 0.94 -0.35 9.68
C HIS A 96 0.57 0.57 10.84
N PRO A 97 1.27 0.49 11.98
CA PRO A 97 1.02 1.37 13.14
C PRO A 97 1.09 2.87 12.84
N ASN A 98 1.81 3.27 11.79
CA ASN A 98 1.91 4.67 11.35
C ASN A 98 0.70 5.17 10.54
N GLY A 99 -0.35 4.36 10.37
CA GLY A 99 -1.60 4.73 9.70
C GLY A 99 -1.60 4.53 8.19
N TYR A 100 -0.54 3.94 7.62
CA TYR A 100 -0.46 3.59 6.21
C TYR A 100 -0.79 2.11 5.96
N THR A 101 -1.18 1.80 4.73
CA THR A 101 -1.38 0.43 4.26
C THR A 101 -0.48 0.19 3.05
N THR A 102 0.21 -0.95 3.05
CA THR A 102 0.93 -1.45 1.86
C THR A 102 0.13 -2.57 1.20
N VAL A 103 0.13 -2.57 -0.14
CA VAL A 103 -0.61 -3.54 -0.95
C VAL A 103 0.35 -4.26 -1.89
N TYR A 104 0.31 -5.58 -1.85
CA TYR A 104 1.16 -6.45 -2.66
C TYR A 104 0.25 -7.24 -3.60
N GLY A 105 0.20 -6.83 -4.86
CA GLY A 105 -0.62 -7.47 -5.89
C GLY A 105 0.16 -8.43 -6.78
N HIS A 106 -0.57 -9.09 -7.67
CA HIS A 106 -0.10 -10.02 -8.69
C HIS A 106 0.75 -11.18 -8.15
N LEU A 107 0.51 -11.58 -6.90
CA LEU A 107 1.33 -12.57 -6.21
C LEU A 107 1.09 -13.98 -6.77
N GLN A 108 2.15 -14.76 -6.94
CA GLN A 108 1.99 -16.17 -7.32
C GLN A 108 1.36 -16.97 -6.18
N ARG A 109 1.87 -16.79 -4.95
CA ARG A 109 1.45 -17.57 -3.79
C ARG A 109 1.79 -16.85 -2.49
N LEU A 110 0.84 -16.84 -1.55
CA LEU A 110 1.04 -16.31 -0.20
C LEU A 110 1.92 -17.24 0.64
N LYS A 111 2.63 -16.68 1.62
CA LYS A 111 3.50 -17.41 2.57
C LYS A 111 3.03 -17.18 4.01
N GLY A 112 3.57 -17.97 4.93
CA GLY A 112 3.24 -17.89 6.35
C GLY A 112 1.85 -18.45 6.73
N PRO A 113 1.41 -18.24 7.98
CA PRO A 113 0.14 -18.77 8.51
C PRO A 113 -1.10 -18.32 7.73
N ILE A 114 -1.07 -17.11 7.16
CA ILE A 114 -2.18 -16.57 6.37
C ILE A 114 -2.52 -17.43 5.15
N ALA A 115 -1.52 -18.07 4.53
CA ALA A 115 -1.75 -18.92 3.36
C ALA A 115 -2.62 -20.14 3.71
N LYS A 116 -2.42 -20.72 4.90
CA LYS A 116 -3.24 -21.82 5.41
C LYS A 116 -4.66 -21.33 5.72
N TYR A 117 -4.79 -20.20 6.39
CA TYR A 117 -6.08 -19.59 6.70
C TYR A 117 -6.91 -19.32 5.44
N VAL A 118 -6.32 -18.70 4.43
CA VAL A 118 -6.98 -18.41 3.15
C VAL A 118 -7.48 -19.70 2.49
N LYS A 119 -6.63 -20.74 2.45
CA LYS A 119 -7.01 -22.05 1.91
C LYS A 119 -8.20 -22.66 2.66
N GLU A 120 -8.21 -22.59 4.00
CA GLU A 120 -9.35 -23.06 4.80
C GLU A 120 -10.64 -22.27 4.49
N GLN A 121 -10.55 -20.95 4.31
CA GLN A 121 -11.69 -20.13 3.92
C GLN A 121 -12.20 -20.47 2.51
N GLN A 122 -11.32 -20.74 1.57
CA GLN A 122 -11.68 -21.19 0.22
C GLN A 122 -12.46 -22.52 0.27
N TYR A 123 -12.02 -23.50 1.07
CA TYR A 123 -12.77 -24.75 1.24
C TYR A 123 -14.14 -24.55 1.89
N LYS A 124 -14.20 -23.72 2.94
CA LYS A 124 -15.48 -23.40 3.61
C LYS A 124 -16.47 -22.73 2.67
N LYS A 125 -15.99 -21.83 1.81
CA LYS A 125 -16.81 -21.11 0.83
C LYS A 125 -17.02 -21.90 -0.47
N GLN A 126 -16.34 -23.03 -0.66
CA GLN A 126 -16.28 -23.80 -1.90
C GLN A 126 -15.96 -22.94 -3.12
N SER A 127 -15.10 -21.94 -2.94
CA SER A 127 -14.73 -20.96 -3.97
C SER A 127 -13.24 -20.71 -3.96
N PHE A 128 -12.63 -20.69 -5.14
CA PHE A 128 -11.26 -20.20 -5.29
C PHE A 128 -11.18 -18.70 -4.99
N ALA A 129 -12.08 -17.91 -5.58
CA ALA A 129 -12.09 -16.47 -5.35
C ALA A 129 -12.61 -16.16 -3.95
N VAL A 130 -11.83 -15.40 -3.18
CA VAL A 130 -12.21 -14.98 -1.83
C VAL A 130 -11.74 -13.55 -1.57
N ASP A 131 -12.60 -12.78 -0.90
CA ASP A 131 -12.27 -11.50 -0.31
C ASP A 131 -12.44 -11.63 1.20
N LEU A 132 -11.34 -11.47 1.95
CA LEU A 132 -11.27 -11.74 3.37
C LEU A 132 -10.77 -10.50 4.09
N THR A 133 -11.63 -9.87 4.88
CA THR A 133 -11.23 -8.91 5.91
C THR A 133 -10.71 -9.68 7.12
N ILE A 134 -9.57 -9.22 7.64
CA ILE A 134 -8.85 -9.87 8.73
C ILE A 134 -8.83 -8.92 9.92
N ASN A 135 -9.06 -9.45 11.12
CA ASN A 135 -9.03 -8.63 12.33
C ASN A 135 -7.60 -8.14 12.61
N ALA A 136 -7.48 -6.93 13.15
CA ALA A 136 -6.19 -6.37 13.55
C ALA A 136 -5.45 -7.33 14.50
N HIS A 137 -4.14 -7.46 14.30
CA HIS A 137 -3.25 -8.35 15.06
C HIS A 137 -3.59 -9.85 15.03
N GLN A 138 -4.49 -10.30 14.14
CA GLN A 138 -4.70 -11.74 13.93
C GLN A 138 -3.50 -12.40 13.24
N PHE A 139 -2.86 -11.67 12.33
CA PHE A 139 -1.63 -12.08 11.66
C PHE A 139 -0.67 -10.88 11.64
N ASP A 140 0.12 -10.75 12.71
CA ASP A 140 1.19 -9.77 12.76
C ASP A 140 2.30 -10.15 11.77
N ILE A 141 2.91 -9.13 11.17
CA ILE A 141 3.98 -9.23 10.21
C ILE A 141 5.12 -8.33 10.65
N LYS A 142 6.35 -8.84 10.53
CA LYS A 142 7.56 -8.06 10.74
C LYS A 142 8.11 -7.52 9.43
N GLU A 143 8.75 -6.36 9.51
CA GLU A 143 9.58 -5.86 8.44
C GLU A 143 10.53 -6.98 7.96
N ASN A 144 10.70 -7.10 6.64
CA ASN A 144 11.58 -8.09 6.02
C ASN A 144 11.12 -9.56 6.18
N GLU A 145 9.90 -9.80 6.69
CA GLU A 145 9.27 -11.12 6.64
C GLU A 145 8.83 -11.45 5.20
N ILE A 146 9.01 -12.70 4.78
CA ILE A 146 8.56 -13.17 3.46
C ILE A 146 7.05 -13.45 3.52
N ILE A 147 6.27 -12.55 2.92
CA ILE A 147 4.80 -12.62 2.93
C ILE A 147 4.24 -13.37 1.72
N ALA A 148 5.00 -13.45 0.62
CA ALA A 148 4.54 -14.07 -0.61
C ALA A 148 5.69 -14.39 -1.58
N LEU A 149 5.33 -15.03 -2.68
CA LEU A 149 6.14 -15.16 -3.89
C LEU A 149 5.58 -14.25 -4.99
N SER A 150 6.46 -13.56 -5.70
CA SER A 150 6.11 -12.71 -6.84
C SER A 150 5.49 -13.53 -7.96
N GLY A 151 4.52 -12.97 -8.69
CA GLY A 151 3.88 -13.66 -9.81
C GLY A 151 3.38 -12.68 -10.86
N ASN A 152 2.43 -13.17 -11.66
CA ASN A 152 1.72 -12.41 -12.68
C ASN A 152 0.21 -12.76 -12.67
N THR A 153 -0.38 -12.96 -11.49
CA THR A 153 -1.82 -13.28 -11.36
C THR A 153 -2.69 -12.04 -11.52
N GLY A 154 -3.92 -12.19 -12.01
CA GLY A 154 -4.87 -11.07 -12.20
C GLY A 154 -4.94 -10.69 -13.66
#